data_AF-A0A915U2X7-F1
#
_entry.id   AF-A0A915U2X7-F1
#
_cell.length_a   1.000
_cell.length_b   1.000
_cell.length_c   1.000
_cell.angle_alpha   90.00
_cell.angle_beta   90.00
_cell.angle_gamma   90.00
#
_symmetry.space_group_name_H-M   'P 1'
#
loop_
_entity.id
_entity.type
_entity.pdbx_description
1 polymer ?
#
loop_
_entity_poly.entity_id
_entity_poly.type
_entity_poly.pdbx_seq_one_letter_code
_entity_poly.pdbx_strand_id
1 'polypeptide(L)'
;MLSLEKKQAVPGRHRNHSSFAFVHRKINEQVRKLRIQFIIGLLLLVICFSLANFFIVQDVVVPNNERLEQEIARKDMERVVSTLQREIEFLDSFAFDWAAWDDTYRFITDRNQEYIESNLGDYTFRDNQLNLIIFYDIRGNVVWSRIVDLDTMEELQLPEFPRKGFRRTILCSSIRMYPVPWPVSWWSSGGR
;
A
#
# COMPACT_ATOMS: atom_id res chain seq x y z
N MET A 1 -95.19 -53.68 -21.99
CA MET A 1 -94.83 -52.32 -22.41
C MET A 1 -94.14 -51.65 -21.24
N LEU A 2 -92.90 -51.20 -21.46
CA LEU A 2 -92.27 -50.04 -20.79
C LEU A 2 -92.01 -50.19 -19.28
N SER A 3 -90.85 -49.87 -18.73
CA SER A 3 -89.60 -49.27 -19.23
C SER A 3 -88.66 -49.28 -18.03
N LEU A 4 -87.36 -49.48 -18.28
CA LEU A 4 -86.23 -48.71 -17.74
C LEU A 4 -86.44 -48.10 -16.33
N GLU A 5 -85.66 -48.45 -15.31
CA GLU A 5 -84.31 -47.91 -15.19
C GLU A 5 -83.51 -48.68 -14.12
N LYS A 6 -82.37 -49.21 -14.54
CA LYS A 6 -81.40 -49.93 -13.72
C LYS A 6 -80.59 -48.92 -12.90
N LYS A 7 -81.07 -48.49 -11.72
CA LYS A 7 -80.21 -47.79 -10.76
C LYS A 7 -79.34 -48.82 -10.04
N GLN A 8 -78.17 -49.11 -10.61
CA GLN A 8 -77.06 -49.68 -9.85
C GLN A 8 -76.67 -48.67 -8.77
N ALA A 9 -77.19 -48.85 -7.56
CA ALA A 9 -76.55 -48.33 -6.37
C ALA A 9 -75.23 -49.07 -6.21
N VAL A 10 -74.14 -48.47 -6.68
CA VAL A 10 -72.79 -48.89 -6.33
C VAL A 10 -72.67 -48.72 -4.82
N PRO A 11 -72.48 -49.79 -4.03
CA PRO A 11 -72.32 -49.65 -2.59
C PRO A 11 -71.08 -48.78 -2.34
N GLY A 12 -71.30 -47.71 -1.58
CA GLY A 12 -70.30 -46.70 -1.27
C GLY A 12 -69.01 -47.36 -0.79
N ARG A 13 -67.95 -47.17 -1.56
CA ARG A 13 -66.58 -47.42 -1.11
C ARG A 13 -66.30 -46.41 0.00
N HIS A 14 -66.66 -46.73 1.23
CA HIS A 14 -66.17 -46.04 2.43
C HIS A 14 -64.65 -46.20 2.44
N ARG A 15 -63.96 -45.34 1.69
CA ARG A 15 -62.50 -45.20 1.78
C ARG A 15 -62.24 -44.72 3.21
N ASN A 16 -61.57 -45.58 3.98
CA ASN A 16 -61.14 -45.31 5.35
C ASN A 16 -60.18 -44.11 5.35
N HIS A 17 -60.71 -42.88 5.39
CA HIS A 17 -59.94 -41.63 5.38
C HIS A 17 -58.98 -41.53 6.58
N SER A 18 -59.33 -42.17 7.71
CA SER A 18 -58.48 -42.25 8.91
C SER A 18 -57.21 -43.09 8.70
N SER A 19 -57.29 -44.17 7.92
CA SER A 19 -56.13 -45.04 7.64
C SER A 19 -55.10 -44.35 6.75
N PHE A 20 -55.56 -43.64 5.71
CA PHE A 20 -54.67 -42.85 4.86
C PHE A 20 -53.98 -41.71 5.62
N ALA A 21 -54.72 -40.98 6.48
CA ALA A 21 -54.14 -39.92 7.30
C ALA A 21 -53.10 -40.45 8.30
N PHE A 22 -53.33 -41.62 8.89
CA PHE A 22 -52.37 -42.27 9.80
C PHE A 22 -51.09 -42.72 9.07
N VAL A 23 -51.22 -43.33 7.90
CA VAL A 23 -50.07 -43.75 7.08
C VAL A 23 -49.26 -42.54 6.62
N HIS A 24 -49.90 -41.47 6.15
CA HIS A 24 -49.20 -40.22 5.78
C HIS A 24 -48.48 -39.57 6.97
N ARG A 25 -49.09 -39.54 8.17
CA ARG A 25 -48.40 -39.04 9.38
C ARG A 25 -47.16 -39.86 9.72
N LYS A 26 -47.27 -41.19 9.69
CA LYS A 26 -46.15 -42.10 10.01
C LYS A 26 -45.01 -41.98 8.99
N ILE A 27 -45.33 -41.87 7.70
CA ILE A 27 -44.32 -41.65 6.64
C ILE A 27 -43.64 -40.29 6.83
N ASN A 28 -44.39 -39.22 7.10
CA ASN A 28 -43.83 -37.88 7.31
C ASN A 28 -42.94 -37.82 8.55
N GLU A 29 -43.27 -38.53 9.62
CA GLU A 29 -42.41 -38.65 10.81
C GLU A 29 -41.10 -39.39 10.51
N GLN A 30 -41.15 -40.47 9.73
CA GLN A 30 -39.96 -41.21 9.32
C GLN A 30 -39.06 -40.38 8.40
N VAL A 31 -39.65 -39.71 7.40
CA VAL A 31 -38.93 -38.80 6.50
C VAL A 31 -38.32 -37.63 7.27
N ARG A 32 -39.02 -37.05 8.26
CA ARG A 32 -38.50 -35.98 9.12
C ARG A 32 -37.30 -36.45 9.93
N LYS A 33 -37.34 -37.65 10.53
CA LYS A 33 -36.21 -38.22 11.29
C LYS A 33 -34.98 -38.44 10.41
N LEU A 34 -35.16 -39.01 9.22
CA LEU A 34 -34.07 -39.22 8.26
C LEU A 34 -33.45 -37.90 7.81
N ARG A 35 -34.28 -36.89 7.46
CA ARG A 35 -33.80 -35.56 7.08
C ARG A 35 -32.96 -34.92 8.19
N ILE A 36 -33.41 -35.00 9.44
CA ILE A 36 -32.68 -34.44 10.59
C ILE A 36 -31.34 -35.16 10.78
N GLN A 37 -31.29 -36.50 10.67
CA GLN A 37 -30.04 -37.26 10.78
C GLN A 37 -29.03 -36.88 9.67
N PHE A 38 -29.50 -36.73 8.44
CA PHE A 38 -28.67 -36.27 7.32
C PHE A 38 -28.14 -34.85 7.53
N ILE A 39 -28.99 -33.92 7.98
CA ILE A 39 -28.59 -32.54 8.25
C ILE A 39 -27.55 -32.48 9.36
N ILE A 40 -27.72 -33.26 10.44
CA ILE A 40 -26.75 -33.34 11.53
C ILE A 40 -25.42 -33.93 11.03
N GLY A 41 -25.45 -34.99 10.24
CA GLY A 41 -24.24 -35.58 9.66
C GLY A 41 -23.48 -34.60 8.74
N LEU A 42 -24.21 -33.85 7.90
CA LEU A 42 -23.63 -32.83 7.05
C LEU A 42 -23.01 -31.69 7.87
N LEU A 43 -23.71 -31.20 8.89
CA LEU A 43 -23.18 -30.16 9.79
C LEU A 43 -21.93 -30.64 10.50
N LEU A 44 -21.90 -31.87 11.02
CA LEU A 44 -20.73 -32.44 11.67
C LEU A 44 -19.54 -32.54 10.71
N LEU A 45 -19.77 -32.92 9.45
CA LEU A 45 -18.73 -32.97 8.44
C LEU A 45 -18.16 -31.59 8.15
N VAL A 46 -19.02 -30.57 7.98
CA VAL A 46 -18.60 -29.19 7.74
C VAL A 46 -17.80 -28.64 8.93
N ILE A 47 -18.25 -28.91 10.16
CA ILE A 47 -17.55 -28.49 11.38
C ILE A 47 -16.18 -29.18 11.46
N CYS A 48 -16.12 -30.49 11.22
CA CYS A 48 -14.87 -31.26 11.24
C CYS A 48 -13.87 -30.73 10.21
N PHE A 49 -14.34 -30.49 8.97
CA PHE A 49 -13.51 -29.91 7.91
C PHE A 49 -13.02 -28.50 8.27
N SER A 50 -13.89 -27.65 8.83
CA SER A 50 -13.52 -26.29 9.23
C SER A 50 -12.47 -26.29 10.33
N LEU A 51 -12.59 -27.18 11.32
CA LEU A 51 -11.61 -27.35 12.39
C LEU A 51 -10.26 -27.83 11.83
N ALA A 52 -10.26 -28.82 10.94
CA ALA A 52 -9.03 -29.30 10.31
C ALA A 52 -8.30 -28.17 9.55
N ASN A 53 -9.03 -27.35 8.78
CA ASN A 53 -8.44 -26.19 8.11
C ASN A 53 -7.89 -25.16 9.10
N PHE A 54 -8.62 -24.89 10.18
CA PHE A 54 -8.18 -23.95 11.21
C PHE A 54 -6.84 -24.37 11.84
N PHE A 55 -6.67 -25.65 12.18
CA PHE A 55 -5.40 -26.18 12.67
C PHE A 55 -4.27 -26.08 11.64
N ILE A 56 -4.54 -26.41 10.37
CA ILE A 56 -3.52 -26.29 9.30
C ILE A 56 -3.04 -24.84 9.16
N VAL A 57 -3.96 -23.87 9.15
CA VAL A 57 -3.59 -22.45 9.02
C VAL A 57 -2.79 -21.98 10.22
N GLN A 58 -3.19 -22.35 11.44
CA GLN A 58 -2.48 -21.93 12.65
C GLN A 58 -1.10 -22.59 12.78
N ASP A 59 -0.95 -23.87 12.46
CA ASP A 59 0.31 -24.57 12.68
C ASP A 59 1.32 -24.35 11.55
N VAL A 60 0.86 -24.09 10.33
CA VAL A 60 1.73 -24.02 9.14
C VAL A 60 1.88 -22.58 8.62
N VAL A 61 0.79 -21.81 8.55
CA VAL A 61 0.78 -20.52 7.85
C VAL A 61 1.16 -19.38 8.79
N VAL A 62 0.51 -19.27 9.95
CA VAL A 62 0.70 -18.16 10.90
C VAL A 62 2.14 -18.05 11.44
N PRO A 63 2.79 -19.12 11.96
CA PRO A 63 4.11 -19.00 12.56
C PRO A 63 5.21 -18.65 11.55
N ASN A 64 4.99 -18.92 10.26
CA ASN A 64 5.97 -18.60 9.22
C ASN A 64 5.84 -17.15 8.69
N ASN A 65 4.81 -16.40 9.12
CA ASN A 65 4.56 -15.06 8.63
C ASN A 65 5.43 -13.99 9.28
N GLU A 66 5.79 -14.10 10.57
CA GLU A 66 6.55 -13.03 11.23
C GLU A 66 7.93 -12.79 10.57
N ARG A 67 8.65 -13.86 10.25
CA ARG A 67 9.95 -13.75 9.58
C ARG A 67 9.81 -13.22 8.16
N LEU A 68 8.78 -13.67 7.43
CA LEU A 68 8.53 -13.23 6.07
C LEU A 68 8.13 -11.74 6.05
N GLU A 69 7.26 -11.33 6.95
CA GLU A 69 6.81 -9.95 7.12
C GLU A 69 7.97 -9.03 7.50
N GLN A 70 8.81 -9.44 8.46
CA GLN A 70 10.03 -8.70 8.82
C GLN A 70 11.01 -8.58 7.65
N GLU A 71 11.20 -9.65 6.87
CA GLU A 71 12.10 -9.62 5.73
C GLU A 71 11.57 -8.75 4.59
N ILE A 72 10.26 -8.76 4.35
CA ILE A 72 9.61 -7.85 3.39
C ILE A 72 9.77 -6.40 3.87
N ALA A 73 9.43 -6.11 5.13
CA ALA A 73 9.57 -4.78 5.70
C ALA A 73 11.02 -4.27 5.66
N ARG A 74 12.01 -5.14 5.93
CA ARG A 74 13.44 -4.82 5.83
C ARG A 74 13.82 -4.47 4.39
N LYS A 75 13.43 -5.29 3.42
CA LYS A 75 13.73 -5.04 2.00
C LYS A 75 13.09 -3.76 1.49
N ASP A 76 11.86 -3.48 1.88
CA ASP A 76 11.17 -2.24 1.52
C ASP A 76 11.90 -1.02 2.10
N MET A 77 12.34 -1.10 3.36
CA MET A 77 13.15 -0.04 3.97
C MET A 77 14.49 0.15 3.24
N GLU A 78 15.20 -0.94 2.92
CA GLU A 78 16.45 -0.88 2.14
C GLU A 78 16.24 -0.25 0.77
N ARG A 79 15.11 -0.55 0.12
CA ARG A 79 14.74 0.06 -1.17
C ARG A 79 14.48 1.57 -1.04
N VAL A 80 13.81 2.00 0.02
CA VAL A 80 13.60 3.43 0.31
C VAL A 80 14.94 4.13 0.53
N VAL A 81 15.80 3.60 1.40
CA VAL A 81 17.14 4.16 1.67
C VAL A 81 17.96 4.24 0.39
N SER A 82 17.98 3.17 -0.41
CA SER A 82 18.71 3.15 -1.68
C SER A 82 18.19 4.18 -2.68
N THR A 83 16.89 4.47 -2.66
CA THR A 83 16.28 5.49 -3.53
C THR A 83 16.66 6.89 -3.08
N LEU A 84 16.61 7.17 -1.77
CA LEU A 84 17.08 8.44 -1.22
C LEU A 84 18.57 8.67 -1.47
N GLN A 85 19.39 7.62 -1.35
CA GLN A 85 20.82 7.71 -1.61
C GLN A 85 21.12 8.08 -3.07
N ARG A 86 20.41 7.49 -4.03
CA ARG A 86 20.51 7.87 -5.44
C ARG A 86 20.11 9.32 -5.69
N GLU A 87 19.07 9.79 -5.01
CA GLU A 87 18.63 11.18 -5.14
C GLU A 87 19.68 12.15 -4.61
N ILE A 88 20.29 11.85 -3.46
CA ILE A 88 21.39 12.66 -2.90
C ILE A 88 22.58 12.69 -3.86
N GLU A 89 22.96 11.55 -4.44
CA GLU A 89 24.06 11.46 -5.40
C GLU A 89 23.77 12.26 -6.68
N PHE A 90 22.52 12.22 -7.16
CA PHE A 90 22.08 13.03 -8.30
C PHE A 90 22.19 14.54 -7.99
N LEU A 91 21.67 14.97 -6.84
CA LEU A 91 21.72 16.38 -6.42
C LEU A 91 23.17 16.87 -6.20
N ASP A 92 24.04 16.02 -5.66
CA ASP A 92 25.46 16.35 -5.46
C ASP A 92 26.19 16.52 -6.80
N SER A 93 25.99 15.59 -7.74
CA SER A 93 26.55 15.71 -9.09
C SER A 93 26.00 16.95 -9.81
N PHE A 94 24.69 17.19 -9.74
CA PHE A 94 24.06 18.36 -10.34
C PHE A 94 24.64 19.65 -9.77
N ALA A 95 24.74 19.76 -8.44
CA ALA A 95 25.29 20.94 -7.77
C ALA A 95 26.76 21.15 -8.14
N PHE A 96 27.56 20.09 -8.21
CA PHE A 96 28.96 20.16 -8.60
C PHE A 96 29.12 20.67 -10.04
N ASP A 97 28.38 20.10 -10.98
CA ASP A 97 28.46 20.47 -12.40
C ASP A 97 28.10 21.94 -12.61
N TRP A 98 27.05 22.43 -11.94
CA TRP A 98 26.63 23.83 -12.02
C TRP A 98 27.59 24.78 -11.31
N ALA A 99 28.16 24.38 -10.18
CA ALA A 99 29.13 25.19 -9.44
C ALA A 99 30.47 25.30 -10.16
N ALA A 100 30.84 24.31 -10.97
CA ALA A 100 32.09 24.28 -11.71
C ALA A 100 32.12 25.22 -12.93
N TRP A 101 30.97 25.74 -13.38
CA TRP A 101 30.90 26.62 -14.54
C TRP A 101 31.43 28.03 -14.24
N ASP A 102 32.31 28.53 -15.12
CA ASP A 102 32.83 29.89 -15.05
C ASP A 102 31.70 30.94 -15.04
N ASP A 103 30.61 30.69 -15.79
CA ASP A 103 29.44 31.57 -15.84
C ASP A 103 28.72 31.67 -14.50
N THR A 104 28.60 30.54 -13.79
CA THR A 104 28.07 30.51 -12.43
C THR A 104 28.95 31.31 -11.49
N TYR A 105 30.28 31.17 -11.59
CA TYR A 105 31.21 31.94 -10.78
C TYR A 105 31.06 33.45 -11.02
N ARG A 106 30.93 33.88 -12.28
CA ARG A 106 30.66 35.29 -12.62
C ARG A 106 29.33 35.76 -12.04
N PHE A 107 28.27 34.96 -12.20
CA PHE A 107 26.94 35.26 -11.67
C PHE A 107 26.93 35.50 -10.15
N ILE A 108 27.67 34.70 -9.38
CA ILE A 108 27.82 34.91 -7.93
C ILE A 108 28.39 36.31 -7.61
N THR A 109 29.26 36.84 -8.48
CA THR A 109 29.94 38.13 -8.28
C THR A 109 29.14 39.31 -8.83
N ASP A 110 28.62 39.22 -10.05
CA ASP A 110 27.99 40.33 -10.78
C ASP A 110 26.46 40.36 -10.69
N ARG A 111 25.85 39.23 -10.27
CA ARG A 111 24.40 39.02 -10.22
C ARG A 111 23.70 39.40 -11.53
N ASN A 112 24.33 39.08 -12.66
CA ASN A 112 23.82 39.49 -13.95
C ASN A 112 22.44 38.83 -14.24
N GLN A 113 21.53 39.62 -14.80
CA GLN A 113 20.16 39.19 -15.09
C GLN A 113 20.10 38.23 -16.29
N GLU A 114 21.06 38.37 -17.22
CA GLU A 114 21.18 37.51 -18.41
C GLU A 114 21.34 36.03 -18.02
N TYR A 115 22.13 35.73 -16.99
CA TYR A 115 22.29 34.36 -16.47
C TYR A 115 20.98 33.80 -15.93
N ILE A 116 20.18 34.61 -15.22
CA ILE A 116 18.88 34.17 -14.69
C ILE A 116 17.93 33.82 -15.84
N GLU A 117 17.85 34.69 -16.85
CA GLU A 117 16.96 34.49 -18.00
C GLU A 117 17.40 33.31 -18.88
N SER A 118 18.72 33.14 -19.04
CA SER A 118 19.29 32.11 -19.91
C SER A 118 19.43 30.75 -19.26
N ASN A 119 19.60 30.65 -17.93
CA ASN A 119 19.90 29.39 -17.21
C ASN A 119 18.91 29.03 -16.09
N LEU A 120 18.14 29.97 -15.53
CA LEU A 120 17.30 29.76 -14.33
C LEU A 120 15.79 29.91 -14.60
N GLY A 121 15.38 29.65 -15.84
CA GLY A 121 13.98 29.58 -16.25
C GLY A 121 13.26 28.32 -15.78
N ASP A 122 11.96 28.25 -16.02
CA ASP A 122 11.10 27.13 -15.58
C ASP A 122 11.53 25.78 -16.15
N TYR A 123 12.14 25.78 -17.34
CA TYR A 123 12.65 24.58 -17.99
C TYR A 123 13.74 23.91 -17.12
N THR A 124 14.59 24.68 -16.45
CA THR A 124 15.64 24.14 -15.56
C THR A 124 15.04 23.34 -14.41
N PHE A 125 13.95 23.82 -13.81
CA PHE A 125 13.26 23.12 -12.72
C PHE A 125 12.54 21.88 -13.25
N ARG A 126 11.86 22.00 -14.39
CA ARG A 126 11.11 20.90 -15.00
C ARG A 126 12.00 19.76 -15.48
N ASP A 127 13.04 20.08 -16.25
CA ASP A 127 13.87 19.11 -16.94
C ASP A 127 14.77 18.35 -15.95
N ASN A 128 15.19 19.02 -14.87
CA ASN A 128 16.00 18.41 -13.82
C ASN A 128 15.16 17.90 -12.62
N GLN A 129 13.84 18.03 -12.67
CA GLN A 129 12.90 17.65 -11.61
C GLN A 129 13.27 18.24 -10.23
N LEU A 130 13.65 19.53 -10.22
CA LEU A 130 14.06 20.23 -9.01
C LEU A 130 12.93 21.15 -8.52
N ASN A 131 12.60 21.09 -7.24
CA ASN A 131 11.69 22.05 -6.61
C ASN A 131 12.40 23.31 -6.10
N LEU A 132 13.70 23.24 -5.83
CA LEU A 132 14.45 24.30 -5.16
C LEU A 132 15.87 24.42 -5.72
N ILE A 133 16.25 25.65 -6.07
CA ILE A 133 17.63 26.01 -6.39
C ILE A 133 18.00 27.25 -5.58
N ILE A 134 19.17 27.21 -4.91
CA ILE A 134 19.71 28.33 -4.13
C ILE A 134 21.19 28.51 -4.48
N PHE A 135 21.56 29.73 -4.86
CA PHE A 135 22.94 30.15 -5.03
C PHE A 135 23.43 30.92 -3.81
N TYR A 136 24.58 30.53 -3.28
CA TYR A 136 25.24 31.19 -2.16
C TYR A 136 26.57 31.81 -2.60
N ASP A 137 26.93 32.94 -1.99
CA ASP A 137 28.30 33.46 -2.09
C ASP A 137 29.26 32.72 -1.14
N ILE A 138 30.56 32.96 -1.28
CA ILE A 138 31.61 32.36 -0.42
C ILE A 138 31.49 32.73 1.08
N ARG A 139 30.65 33.72 1.42
CA ARG A 139 30.36 34.14 2.80
C ARG A 139 29.09 33.50 3.34
N GLY A 140 28.40 32.68 2.53
CA GLY A 140 27.14 32.01 2.86
C GLY A 140 25.90 32.89 2.73
N ASN A 141 25.97 34.03 2.04
CA ASN A 141 24.79 34.85 1.77
C ASN A 141 24.06 34.31 0.53
N VAL A 142 22.73 34.33 0.57
CA VAL A 142 21.91 33.97 -0.61
C VAL A 142 22.07 35.06 -1.66
N VAL A 143 22.57 34.67 -2.83
CA VAL A 143 22.67 35.51 -4.04
C VAL A 143 21.37 35.45 -4.81
N TRP A 144 20.81 34.25 -4.96
CA TRP A 144 19.56 33.99 -5.64
C TRP A 144 18.91 32.71 -5.09
N SER A 145 17.57 32.67 -5.06
CA SER A 145 16.82 31.48 -4.65
C SER A 145 15.46 31.47 -5.31
N ARG A 146 15.00 30.29 -5.73
CA ARG A 146 13.63 30.09 -6.22
C ARG A 146 13.14 28.71 -5.81
N ILE A 147 11.88 28.63 -5.37
CA ILE A 147 11.18 27.40 -5.01
C ILE A 147 9.94 27.32 -5.90
N VAL A 148 9.72 26.18 -6.54
CA VAL A 148 8.55 25.96 -7.40
C VAL A 148 7.89 24.63 -7.08
N ASP A 149 6.57 24.62 -7.19
CA ASP A 149 5.80 23.38 -7.31
C ASP A 149 6.00 22.82 -8.72
N LEU A 150 6.37 21.54 -8.86
CA LEU A 150 6.64 20.95 -10.17
C LEU A 150 5.37 20.63 -10.97
N ASP A 151 4.21 20.53 -10.33
CA ASP A 151 2.95 20.24 -11.01
C ASP A 151 2.34 21.53 -11.58
N THR A 152 2.34 22.60 -10.80
CA THR A 152 1.74 23.89 -11.21
C THR A 152 2.75 24.87 -11.80
N MET A 153 4.05 24.68 -11.55
CA MET A 153 5.13 25.66 -11.80
C MET A 153 4.94 27.00 -11.07
N GLU A 154 4.05 27.03 -10.08
CA GLU A 154 3.85 28.21 -9.24
C GLU A 154 4.99 28.33 -8.23
N GLU A 155 5.38 29.59 -7.97
CA GLU A 155 6.44 29.86 -7.01
C GLU A 155 5.92 29.68 -5.58
N LEU A 156 6.58 28.81 -4.82
CA LEU A 156 6.24 28.54 -3.44
C LEU A 156 7.05 29.45 -2.51
N GLN A 157 6.43 29.87 -1.40
CA GLN A 157 7.14 30.52 -0.30
C GLN A 157 7.14 29.62 0.92
N LEU A 158 8.31 29.05 1.22
CA LEU A 158 8.51 28.23 2.41
C LEU A 158 9.20 29.06 3.50
N PRO A 159 8.62 29.18 4.71
CA PRO A 159 9.24 29.89 5.83
C PRO A 159 10.63 29.38 6.18
N GLU A 160 10.88 28.09 5.95
CA GLU A 160 12.16 27.42 6.16
C GLU A 160 13.23 27.88 5.18
N PHE A 161 12.87 28.43 4.02
CA PHE A 161 13.81 28.86 2.98
C PHE A 161 13.58 30.33 2.59
N PRO A 162 13.94 31.28 3.47
CA PRO A 162 13.72 32.70 3.23
C PRO A 162 14.65 33.24 2.13
N ARG A 163 14.08 33.97 1.14
CA ARG A 163 14.82 34.57 0.02
C ARG A 163 15.98 35.50 0.41
N LYS A 164 15.94 36.08 1.61
CA LYS A 164 16.97 37.02 2.10
C LYS A 164 18.09 36.35 2.93
N GLY A 165 18.16 35.03 2.88
CA GLY A 165 19.17 34.24 3.58
C GLY A 165 18.73 33.80 4.98
N PHE A 166 19.32 32.69 5.40
CA PHE A 166 19.15 32.17 6.75
C PHE A 166 19.81 33.12 7.75
N ARG A 167 19.06 33.62 8.74
CA ARG A 167 19.71 34.17 9.94
C ARG A 167 20.58 33.05 10.53
N ARG A 168 21.87 33.33 10.72
CA ARG A 168 22.95 32.43 11.22
C ARG A 168 22.59 31.52 12.40
N THR A 169 21.48 31.78 13.09
CA THR A 169 21.02 31.07 14.28
C THR A 169 20.39 29.69 14.00
N ILE A 170 19.95 29.37 12.78
CA ILE A 170 19.14 28.15 12.54
C ILE A 170 19.95 26.93 12.08
N LEU A 171 21.17 27.12 11.56
CA LEU A 171 21.89 26.04 10.87
C LEU A 171 22.62 25.01 11.77
N CYS A 172 22.63 25.15 13.10
CA CYS A 172 23.38 24.24 13.97
C CYS A 172 22.54 23.40 14.95
N SER A 173 21.23 23.66 15.09
CA SER A 173 20.39 22.92 16.05
C SER A 173 19.37 21.97 15.40
N SER A 174 18.97 22.17 14.15
CA SER A 174 17.90 21.40 13.51
C SER A 174 18.36 20.32 12.54
N ILE A 175 19.56 20.42 11.97
CA ILE A 175 20.16 19.35 11.14
C ILE A 175 21.24 18.67 11.97
N ARG A 176 20.80 17.86 12.93
CA ARG A 176 21.67 16.82 13.47
C ARG A 176 21.69 15.75 12.39
N MET A 177 22.73 15.73 11.54
CA MET A 177 23.07 14.55 10.75
C MET A 177 23.23 13.41 11.75
N TYR A 178 22.17 12.63 11.96
CA TYR A 178 22.31 11.37 12.66
C TYR A 178 23.20 10.52 11.75
N PRO A 179 24.40 10.10 12.20
CA PRO A 179 25.12 9.08 11.46
C PRO A 179 24.18 7.88 11.43
N VAL A 180 23.67 7.56 10.25
CA VAL A 180 22.89 6.35 10.04
C VAL A 180 23.84 5.21 10.44
N PRO A 181 23.56 4.42 11.48
CA PRO A 181 24.44 3.34 11.87
C PRO A 181 24.34 2.30 10.76
N TRP A 182 25.34 2.25 9.87
CA TRP A 182 25.52 1.12 8.98
C TRP A 182 25.58 -0.16 9.84
N PRO A 183 24.76 -1.18 9.58
CA PRO A 183 24.93 -2.45 10.26
C PRO A 183 26.27 -3.06 9.81
N VAL A 184 27.23 -3.10 10.72
CA VAL A 184 28.58 -3.69 10.55
C VAL A 184 28.50 -5.22 10.54
N SER A 185 27.68 -5.81 9.66
CA SER A 185 27.48 -7.27 9.59
C SER A 185 27.86 -7.91 8.24
N TRP A 186 28.56 -7.19 7.37
CA TRP A 186 28.93 -7.70 6.02
C TRP A 186 30.43 -7.86 5.76
N TRP A 187 31.27 -7.86 6.81
CA TRP A 187 32.71 -8.14 6.70
C TRP A 187 33.16 -9.26 7.65
N SER A 188 32.71 -10.51 7.43
CA SER A 188 33.41 -11.68 8.00
C SER A 188 33.15 -13.04 7.31
N SER A 189 32.98 -13.09 5.99
CA SER A 189 32.90 -14.38 5.28
C SER A 189 33.57 -14.33 3.91
N GLY A 190 34.87 -14.02 3.93
CA GLY A 190 35.76 -14.19 2.79
C GLY A 190 37.17 -14.47 3.30
N GLY A 191 37.42 -15.70 3.74
CA GLY A 191 38.70 -16.06 4.35
C GLY A 191 38.82 -17.51 4.80
N ARG A 192 38.66 -18.46 3.87
CA ARG A 192 39.52 -19.64 3.64
C ARG A 192 38.89 -20.58 2.62
#